data_AF-A0A832TMQ4-F1
#
_entry.id   AF-A0A832TMQ4-F1
#
_cell.length_a   1.000
_cell.length_b   1.000
_cell.length_c   1.000
_cell.angle_alpha   90.00
_cell.angle_beta   90.00
_cell.angle_gamma   90.00
#
_symmetry.space_group_name_H-M   'P 1'
#
loop_
_entity.id
_entity.type
_entity.pdbx_description
1 polymer ?
#
loop_
_entity_poly.entity_id
_entity_poly.type
_entity_poly.pdbx_seq_one_letter_code
_entity_poly.pdbx_strand_id
1 'polypeptide(L)' 'MCRKPWALANALEKLEYGNSHYRPKFSDVQAKESSAHMFIVNPLKGGAIQSLFSTHPGTDERVRRLRGMRF' A
#
# COMPACT_ATOMS: atom_id res chain seq x y z
N MET A 1 10.40 -13.86 13.72
CA MET A 1 10.74 -13.29 12.39
C MET A 1 10.78 -14.42 11.37
N CYS A 2 9.85 -14.45 10.42
CA CYS A 2 9.75 -15.52 9.41
C CYS A 2 10.97 -15.46 8.48
N ARG A 3 11.89 -16.45 8.57
CA ARG A 3 13.06 -16.60 7.70
C ARG A 3 12.69 -17.17 6.32
N LYS A 4 11.61 -16.67 5.70
CA LYS A 4 11.11 -17.16 4.40
C LYS A 4 10.76 -15.98 3.47
N PRO A 5 11.74 -15.39 2.77
CA PRO A 5 11.51 -14.26 1.86
C PRO A 5 10.51 -14.54 0.76
N TRP A 6 10.47 -15.76 0.22
CA TRP A 6 9.48 -16.13 -0.79
C TRP A 6 8.04 -16.05 -0.25
N ALA A 7 7.82 -16.49 1.00
CA ALA A 7 6.52 -16.37 1.64
C ALA A 7 6.16 -14.91 1.90
N LEU A 8 7.13 -14.08 2.29
CA LEU A 8 6.92 -12.65 2.48
C LEU A 8 6.65 -11.91 1.15
N ALA A 9 7.38 -12.25 0.09
CA ALA A 9 7.17 -11.70 -1.25
C ALA A 9 5.74 -11.98 -1.73
N ASN A 10 5.28 -13.23 -1.60
CA ASN A 10 3.92 -13.61 -1.97
C ASN A 10 2.85 -12.90 -1.12
N ALA A 11 3.11 -12.68 0.18
CA ALA A 11 2.20 -11.94 1.04
C ALA A 11 2.08 -10.46 0.61
N LEU A 12 3.21 -9.84 0.26
CA LEU A 12 3.24 -8.45 -0.22
C LEU A 12 2.50 -8.29 -1.56
N GLU A 13 2.69 -9.22 -2.50
CA GLU A 13 1.96 -9.20 -3.78
C GLU A 13 0.44 -9.30 -3.57
N LYS A 14 -0.02 -10.16 -2.64
CA LYS A 14 -1.44 -10.28 -2.32
C LYS A 14 -2.02 -9.00 -1.71
N LEU A 15 -1.27 -8.34 -0.84
CA LEU A 15 -1.69 -7.07 -0.25
C LEU A 15 -1.78 -5.96 -1.30
N GLU A 16 -0.77 -5.86 -2.17
CA GLU A 16 -0.77 -4.88 -3.26
C GLU A 16 -1.91 -5.13 -4.25
N TYR A 17 -2.18 -6.39 -4.58
CA TYR A 17 -3.33 -6.77 -5.40
C TYR A 17 -4.65 -6.31 -4.76
N GLY A 18 -4.85 -6.58 -3.46
CA GLY A 18 -6.03 -6.13 -2.73
C GLY A 18 -6.18 -4.60 -2.72
N ASN A 19 -5.08 -3.89 -2.48
CA ASN A 19 -5.06 -2.43 -2.42
C ASN A 19 -5.32 -1.77 -3.79
N SER A 20 -4.68 -2.27 -4.85
CA SER A 20 -4.85 -1.76 -6.22
C SER A 20 -6.23 -2.02 -6.81
N HIS A 21 -6.88 -3.13 -6.41
CA HIS A 21 -8.22 -3.49 -6.86
C HIS A 21 -9.32 -2.96 -5.93
N TYR A 22 -8.95 -2.46 -4.75
CA TYR A 22 -9.87 -1.76 -3.88
C TYR A 22 -10.20 -0.39 -4.48
N ARG A 23 -11.38 -0.31 -5.10
CA ARG A 23 -11.95 0.94 -5.61
C ARG A 23 -12.98 1.42 -4.59
N PRO A 24 -12.64 2.34 -3.67
CA PRO A 24 -13.62 2.89 -2.76
C PRO A 24 -14.73 3.54 -3.59
N LYS A 25 -15.99 3.08 -3.43
CA LYS A 25 -17.10 3.75 -4.11
C LYS A 25 -17.39 5.04 -3.36
N PHE A 26 -17.88 6.04 -4.07
CA PHE A 26 -18.30 7.32 -3.48
C PHE A 26 -19.38 7.14 -2.39
N SER A 27 -20.15 6.04 -2.43
CA SER A 27 -21.10 5.63 -1.40
C SER A 27 -20.46 5.08 -0.12
N ASP A 28 -19.25 4.55 -0.20
CA ASP A 28 -18.57 3.87 0.91
C ASP A 28 -17.85 4.88 1.82
N VAL A 29 -17.62 6.10 1.31
CA VAL A 29 -16.83 7.13 1.97
C VAL A 29 -17.56 8.47 1.90
N GLN A 30 -18.35 8.80 2.93
CA GLN A 30 -18.75 10.20 3.18
C GLN A 30 -17.55 10.97 3.74
N ALA A 31 -16.55 11.23 2.89
CA ALA A 31 -15.41 12.07 3.24
C ALA A 31 -15.90 13.51 3.35
N LYS A 32 -16.00 14.02 4.58
CA LYS A 32 -16.14 15.45 4.87
C LYS A 32 -14.75 15.95 5.28
N GLU A 33 -14.46 17.23 5.09
CA GLU A 33 -13.19 17.84 5.54
C GLU A 33 -12.91 17.55 7.02
N SER A 34 -13.97 17.51 7.85
CA SER A 34 -13.86 17.17 9.27
C SER A 34 -13.45 15.72 9.54
N SER A 35 -13.67 14.77 8.63
CA SER A 35 -13.22 13.38 8.78
C SER A 35 -11.90 13.08 8.07
N ALA A 36 -11.29 14.05 7.40
CA ALA A 36 -10.06 13.87 6.62
C ALA A 36 -8.90 13.26 7.43
N HIS A 37 -8.81 13.58 8.73
CA HIS A 37 -7.78 13.07 9.64
C HIS A 37 -7.94 11.61 10.06
N MET A 38 -9.11 11.00 9.83
CA MET A 38 -9.33 9.56 10.06
C MET A 38 -8.80 8.71 8.91
N PHE A 39 -8.45 9.32 7.77
CA PHE A 39 -7.95 8.62 6.61
C PHE A 39 -6.42 8.63 6.61
N ILE A 40 -5.87 7.44 6.34
CA ILE A 40 -4.42 7.25 6.16
C ILE A 40 -3.91 8.08 4.97
N VAL A 41 -4.75 8.26 3.94
CA VAL A 41 -4.49 9.08 2.77
C VAL A 41 -5.67 10.02 2.57
N ASN A 42 -5.42 11.33 2.48
CA ASN A 42 -6.49 12.31 2.30
C ASN A 42 -7.20 12.07 0.95
N PRO A 43 -8.47 11.62 0.94
CA PRO A 43 -9.18 11.30 -0.30
C PRO A 43 -9.61 12.56 -1.07
N LEU A 44 -9.55 13.74 -0.45
CA LEU A 44 -9.94 15.04 -1.02
C LEU A 44 -8.75 15.76 -1.69
N LYS A 45 -7.51 15.40 -1.32
CA LYS A 45 -6.28 15.90 -1.99
C LYS A 45 -5.83 14.89 -3.03
N GLY A 46 -6.06 15.20 -4.31
CA GLY A 46 -5.72 14.36 -5.47
C GLY A 46 -4.31 13.76 -5.41
N GLY A 47 -4.21 12.50 -5.87
CA GLY A 47 -3.14 11.52 -5.64
C GLY A 47 -1.73 11.80 -6.19
N ALA A 48 -1.26 13.04 -6.18
CA ALA A 48 0.04 13.42 -6.73
C ALA A 48 1.23 13.32 -5.75
N ILE A 49 1.01 13.09 -4.44
CA ILE A 49 2.06 13.22 -3.41
C ILE A 49 2.32 11.93 -2.61
N GLN A 50 2.03 10.74 -3.16
CA GLN A 50 2.27 9.49 -2.40
C GLN A 50 3.76 9.17 -2.21
N SER A 51 4.64 9.58 -3.12
CA SER A 51 6.06 9.25 -3.07
C SER A 51 6.85 10.03 -2.00
N LEU A 52 6.46 11.27 -1.68
CA LEU A 52 7.19 12.11 -0.71
C LEU A 52 6.99 11.68 0.75
N PHE A 53 5.94 10.91 1.05
CA PHE A 53 5.62 10.45 2.40
C PHE A 53 5.85 8.94 2.61
N SER A 54 6.47 8.26 1.64
CA SER A 54 6.75 6.83 1.75
C SER A 54 7.92 6.58 2.70
N THR A 55 7.64 5.97 3.86
CA THR A 55 8.67 5.54 4.82
C THR A 55 9.41 4.27 4.38
N HIS A 56 8.93 3.63 3.31
CA HIS A 56 9.47 2.39 2.77
C HIS A 56 9.54 2.45 1.24
N PRO A 57 10.46 1.69 0.62
CA PRO A 57 10.43 1.52 -0.83
C PRO A 57 9.12 0.87 -1.29
N GLY A 58 8.69 1.16 -2.51
CA GLY A 58 7.46 0.63 -3.09
C GLY A 58 7.39 -0.91 -3.05
N THR A 59 6.18 -1.46 -3.08
CA THR A 59 5.95 -2.91 -2.91
C THR A 59 6.71 -3.74 -3.94
N ASP A 60 6.76 -3.32 -5.20
CA ASP A 60 7.50 -4.01 -6.26
C ASP A 60 8.99 -4.15 -5.95
N GLU A 61 9.61 -3.07 -5.47
CA GLU A 61 11.02 -3.04 -5.09
C GLU A 61 11.28 -3.95 -3.89
N ARG A 62 10.35 -4.00 -2.93
CA ARG A 62 10.43 -4.92 -1.78
C ARG A 62 10.35 -6.38 -2.22
N VAL A 63 9.41 -6.71 -3.11
CA VAL A 63 9.26 -8.06 -3.68
C VAL A 63 10.52 -8.46 -4.45
N ARG A 64 11.05 -7.58 -5.29
CA ARG A 64 12.28 -7.82 -6.05
C ARG A 64 13.46 -8.15 -5.15
N ARG A 65 13.67 -7.39 -4.07
CA ARG A 65 14.71 -7.67 -3.07
C ARG A 65 14.52 -9.03 -2.41
N LEU A 66 13.30 -9.37 -2.01
CA LEU A 66 12.98 -10.63 -1.35
C LEU A 66 13.19 -11.85 -2.26
N ARG A 67 12.84 -11.74 -3.55
CA ARG A 67 13.09 -12.79 -4.56
C ARG A 67 14.57 -12.96 -4.89
N GLY A 68 15.37 -11.91 -4.71
CA GLY A 68 16.83 -11.96 -4.87
C GLY A 68 17.58 -12.57 -3.68
N MET A 69 16.92 -12.79 -2.54
CA MET A 69 17.55 -13.42 -1.36
C MET A 69 17.64 -14.93 -1.56
N ARG A 70 18.85 -15.42 -1.86
CA ARG A 70 19.22 -16.85 -1.74
C ARG A 70 19.62 -17.13 -0.29
N PHE A 71 19.17 -18.28 0.24
CA PHE A 71 19.68 -18.87 1.48
C PHE A 71 20.53 -20.07 1.13
#